data_AF-A0A8D8PT63-F1
#
_entry.id   AF-A0A8D8PT63-F1
#
_cell.length_a   1.000
_cell.length_b   1.000
_cell.length_c   1.000
_cell.angle_alpha   90.00
_cell.angle_beta   90.00
_cell.angle_gamma   90.00
#
_symmetry.space_group_name_H-M   'P 1'
#
loop_
_entity.id
_entity.type
_entity.pdbx_description
1 polymer ?
#
loop_
_entity_poly.entity_id
_entity_poly.type
_entity_poly.pdbx_seq_one_letter_code
_entity_poly.pdbx_strand_id
1 'polypeptide(L)'
;MPKRGCDVTQCEIFRFFKLHTTRNMCEPISMIVPRKSDQFQDDLYPDTAAPVPALSASDWFKGMNRSPVLMSMRTGVNVCTHKPKAFRPNEATRSDHNYKMKFAFLNRETIPDYRPLNLDILPEMEKSQKTATNQNTKFQSIQQMFSSSQSNGTGADIGADILALKLSVRDDYEEDCPKNEYQLQRAFVRQSEEIKLLRKQLVSRDRRVQDLENLVTSLQAQLELSQVRDR
;
A
#
# COMPACT_ATOMS: atom_id res chain seq x y z
N MET A 1 4.04 -23.18 5.27
CA MET A 1 4.08 -22.96 6.73
C MET A 1 5.39 -22.24 7.09
N PRO A 2 5.41 -21.27 8.03
CA PRO A 2 6.67 -20.65 8.48
C PRO A 2 7.59 -21.67 9.17
N LYS A 3 8.92 -21.50 9.04
CA LYS A 3 9.93 -22.39 9.66
C LYS A 3 9.74 -22.52 11.18
N ARG A 4 9.28 -21.45 11.82
CA ARG A 4 9.02 -21.36 13.28
C ARG A 4 7.95 -22.30 13.84
N GLY A 5 7.20 -23.02 13.01
CA GLY A 5 6.32 -24.09 13.51
C GLY A 5 6.69 -25.48 13.02
N CYS A 6 7.87 -25.64 12.42
CA CYS A 6 8.50 -26.96 12.29
C CYS A 6 8.95 -27.45 13.67
N ASP A 7 8.87 -28.75 13.88
CA ASP A 7 9.38 -29.40 15.09
C ASP A 7 10.90 -29.59 14.99
N VAL A 8 11.62 -28.81 15.79
CA VAL A 8 13.08 -28.82 15.81
C VAL A 8 13.63 -30.08 16.47
N THR A 9 12.90 -30.68 17.41
CA THR A 9 13.36 -31.89 18.11
C THR A 9 13.44 -33.09 17.16
N GLN A 10 12.53 -33.15 16.19
CA GLN A 10 12.46 -34.18 15.16
C GLN A 10 13.34 -33.88 13.93
N CYS A 11 14.13 -32.81 13.94
CA CYS A 11 14.86 -32.35 12.75
C CYS A 11 13.93 -32.12 11.53
N GLU A 12 12.69 -31.69 11.78
CA GLU A 12 11.75 -31.35 10.70
C GLU A 12 12.18 -30.02 10.07
N ILE A 13 12.37 -30.04 8.76
CA ILE A 13 12.79 -28.85 8.00
C ILE A 13 11.63 -28.19 7.27
N PHE A 14 10.55 -28.93 7.00
CA PHE A 14 9.39 -28.41 6.28
C PHE A 14 8.14 -29.26 6.57
N ARG A 15 6.96 -28.65 6.49
CA ARG A 15 5.67 -29.35 6.60
C ARG A 15 4.74 -28.93 5.48
N PHE A 16 4.37 -29.89 4.63
CA PHE A 16 3.30 -29.74 3.65
C PHE A 16 1.95 -30.04 4.29
N PHE A 17 0.91 -29.48 3.70
CA PHE A 17 -0.48 -29.76 4.08
C PHE A 17 -1.19 -30.26 2.83
N LYS A 18 -1.41 -31.56 2.76
CA LYS A 18 -2.11 -32.21 1.66
C LYS A 18 -3.62 -32.12 1.93
N LEU A 19 -4.33 -31.47 1.02
CA LEU A 19 -5.79 -31.43 1.07
C LEU A 19 -6.37 -32.67 0.41
N HIS A 20 -7.23 -33.39 1.12
CA HIS A 20 -8.01 -34.50 0.58
C HIS A 20 -9.35 -33.99 0.07
N THR A 21 -9.56 -34.04 -1.24
CA THR A 21 -10.76 -33.53 -1.92
C THR A 21 -12.04 -34.26 -1.51
N THR A 22 -11.94 -35.55 -1.18
CA THR A 22 -13.10 -36.40 -0.86
C THR A 22 -13.42 -36.49 0.62
N ARG A 23 -12.47 -36.16 1.50
CA ARG A 23 -12.59 -36.39 2.95
C ARG A 23 -12.72 -35.11 3.77
N ASN A 24 -12.80 -33.93 3.13
CA ASN A 24 -12.77 -32.62 3.81
C ASN A 24 -11.68 -32.55 4.89
N MET A 25 -10.52 -33.14 4.60
CA MET A 25 -9.46 -33.38 5.57
C MET A 25 -8.14 -32.81 5.04
N CYS A 26 -7.36 -32.21 5.94
CA CYS A 26 -6.01 -31.75 5.65
C CYS A 26 -5.00 -32.64 6.40
N GLU A 27 -4.13 -33.31 5.65
CA GLU A 27 -3.09 -34.19 6.18
C GLU A 27 -1.74 -33.46 6.23
N PRO A 28 -1.10 -33.33 7.41
CA PRO A 28 0.25 -32.79 7.52
C PRO A 28 1.28 -33.83 7.04
N ILE A 29 2.20 -33.41 6.16
CA ILE A 29 3.32 -34.24 5.68
C ILE A 29 4.63 -33.55 6.05
N SER A 30 5.37 -34.17 6.97
CA SER A 30 6.63 -33.65 7.51
C SER A 30 7.84 -34.11 6.68
N MET A 31 8.69 -33.16 6.30
CA MET A 31 10.00 -33.41 5.70
C MET A 31 11.05 -33.38 6.80
N ILE A 32 11.67 -34.51 7.08
CA ILE A 32 12.60 -34.70 8.20
C ILE A 32 13.98 -35.05 7.66
N VAL A 33 15.01 -34.40 8.18
CA VAL A 33 16.40 -34.79 7.89
C VAL A 33 16.77 -35.94 8.82
N PRO A 34 17.25 -37.10 8.30
CA PRO A 34 17.62 -38.23 9.14
C PRO A 34 18.88 -37.88 9.94
N ARG A 35 18.71 -37.55 11.22
CA ARG A 35 19.79 -37.26 12.17
C ARG A 35 19.59 -38.07 13.45
N LYS A 36 20.69 -38.35 14.16
CA LYS A 36 20.66 -38.89 15.52
C LYS A 36 20.65 -37.72 16.51
N SER A 37 19.50 -37.21 16.95
CA SER A 37 19.51 -36.26 18.09
C SER A 37 18.14 -35.80 18.58
N ASP A 38 18.01 -35.68 19.91
CA ASP A 38 17.07 -34.85 20.68
C ASP A 38 17.56 -33.37 20.84
N GLN A 39 18.71 -33.04 20.25
CA GLN A 39 19.39 -31.75 20.42
C GLN A 39 19.15 -30.81 19.22
N PHE A 40 19.16 -29.50 19.49
CA PHE A 40 19.01 -28.46 18.48
C PHE A 40 20.17 -28.49 17.47
N GLN A 41 19.84 -28.43 16.18
CA GLN A 41 20.80 -28.49 15.06
C GLN A 41 20.94 -27.10 14.41
N ASP A 42 21.97 -26.33 14.78
CA ASP A 42 22.17 -24.95 14.31
C ASP A 42 22.34 -24.86 12.77
N ASP A 43 22.84 -25.91 12.12
CA ASP A 43 23.02 -25.99 10.66
C ASP A 43 21.70 -26.11 9.89
N LEU A 44 20.68 -26.72 10.49
CA LEU A 44 19.36 -26.89 9.87
C LEU A 44 18.42 -25.68 10.10
N TYR A 45 18.73 -24.87 11.10
CA TYR A 45 17.88 -23.80 11.59
C TYR A 45 18.65 -22.48 11.74
N PRO A 46 19.07 -21.86 10.62
CA PRO A 46 19.63 -20.52 10.65
C PRO A 46 18.59 -19.51 11.19
N ASP A 47 19.04 -18.30 11.51
CA ASP A 47 18.14 -17.23 11.95
C ASP A 47 17.04 -16.98 10.90
N THR A 48 15.78 -17.03 11.35
CA THR A 48 14.60 -16.97 10.48
C THR A 48 13.74 -15.75 10.76
N ALA A 49 12.88 -15.39 9.80
CA ALA A 49 11.98 -14.25 9.95
C ALA A 49 11.09 -14.37 11.21
N ALA A 50 11.23 -13.39 12.09
CA ALA A 50 10.45 -13.20 13.29
C ALA A 50 8.96 -12.92 12.97
N PRO A 51 8.04 -13.07 13.94
CA PRO A 51 6.65 -12.63 13.77
C PRO A 51 6.48 -11.10 13.82
N VAL A 52 7.58 -10.36 13.96
CA VAL A 52 7.60 -8.91 14.13
C VAL A 52 7.83 -8.25 12.78
N PRO A 53 6.96 -7.33 12.35
CA PRO A 53 7.18 -6.57 11.13
C PRO A 53 8.41 -5.65 11.28
N ALA A 54 9.23 -5.57 10.23
CA ALA A 54 10.41 -4.70 10.24
C ALA A 54 10.08 -3.20 10.10
N LEU A 55 8.90 -2.91 9.54
CA LEU A 55 8.40 -1.56 9.27
C LEU A 55 6.92 -1.46 9.58
N SER A 56 6.47 -0.26 9.95
CA SER A 56 5.06 0.06 9.98
C SER A 56 4.51 0.23 8.55
N ALA A 57 3.19 0.13 8.38
CA ALA A 57 2.57 0.34 7.08
C ALA A 57 2.83 1.76 6.54
N SER A 58 2.73 2.79 7.40
CA SER A 58 3.00 4.19 7.02
C SER A 58 4.43 4.42 6.54
N ASP A 59 5.38 3.71 7.13
CA ASP A 59 6.79 3.80 6.78
C ASP A 59 7.08 3.19 5.40
N TRP A 60 6.48 2.04 5.13
CA TRP A 60 6.55 1.41 3.82
C TRP A 60 5.88 2.27 2.73
N PHE A 61 4.73 2.90 3.02
CA PHE A 61 4.09 3.84 2.09
C PHE A 61 4.94 5.08 1.77
N LYS A 62 5.84 5.49 2.67
CA LYS A 62 6.82 6.55 2.42
C LYS A 62 8.02 6.09 1.59
N GLY A 63 8.01 4.86 1.09
CA GLY A 63 9.09 4.27 0.29
C GLY A 63 10.25 3.73 1.13
N MET A 64 10.12 3.62 2.46
CA MET A 64 11.17 3.03 3.28
C MET A 64 11.23 1.51 3.09
N ASN A 65 12.45 0.98 3.04
CA ASN A 65 12.72 -0.45 2.91
C ASN A 65 13.64 -0.92 4.04
N ARG A 66 13.33 -2.06 4.67
CA ARG A 66 14.16 -2.70 5.70
C ARG A 66 14.10 -4.21 5.58
N SER A 67 15.23 -4.86 5.88
CA SER A 67 15.30 -6.32 5.98
C SER A 67 14.40 -6.85 7.09
N PRO A 68 13.88 -8.09 6.94
CA PRO A 68 13.07 -8.73 7.99
C PRO A 68 13.83 -8.81 9.32
N VAL A 69 13.10 -8.66 10.42
CA VAL A 69 13.64 -8.94 11.76
C VAL A 69 13.88 -10.45 11.85
N LEU A 70 15.11 -10.85 12.14
CA LEU A 70 15.49 -12.25 12.27
C LEU A 70 15.45 -12.70 13.74
N MET A 71 15.20 -13.99 13.97
CA MET A 71 15.28 -14.63 15.27
C MET A 71 15.81 -16.06 15.16
N SER A 72 16.56 -16.47 16.18
CA SER A 72 16.99 -17.85 16.36
C SER A 72 15.81 -18.75 16.75
N MET A 73 15.81 -20.00 16.27
CA MET A 73 14.81 -21.00 16.67
C MET A 73 15.22 -21.85 17.88
N ARG A 74 16.36 -21.56 18.51
CA ARG A 74 16.80 -22.27 19.71
C ARG A 74 15.77 -22.09 20.83
N THR A 75 15.46 -23.18 21.52
CA THR A 75 14.47 -23.24 22.61
C THR A 75 14.71 -22.12 23.62
N GLY A 76 13.73 -21.23 23.82
CA GLY A 76 13.84 -20.10 24.77
C GLY A 76 13.30 -18.77 24.25
N VAL A 77 13.04 -18.64 22.95
CA VAL A 77 12.39 -17.44 22.40
C VAL A 77 10.87 -17.62 22.46
N ASN A 78 10.20 -16.96 23.40
CA ASN A 78 8.74 -16.89 23.43
C ASN A 78 8.25 -16.16 22.17
N VAL A 79 7.93 -16.91 21.13
CA VAL A 79 7.38 -16.39 19.88
C VAL A 79 5.92 -16.02 20.13
N CYS A 80 5.67 -14.80 20.61
CA CYS A 80 4.33 -14.25 20.68
C CYS A 80 3.90 -13.88 19.25
N THR A 81 3.18 -14.76 18.58
CA THR A 81 2.38 -14.36 17.43
C THR A 81 1.14 -13.63 17.94
N HIS A 82 0.67 -12.62 17.20
CA HIS A 82 -0.69 -12.12 17.41
C HIS A 82 -1.64 -13.31 17.18
N LYS A 83 -2.06 -13.96 18.27
CA LYS A 83 -2.95 -15.12 18.19
C LYS A 83 -4.21 -14.64 17.46
N PRO A 84 -4.57 -15.23 16.30
CA PRO A 84 -5.87 -14.93 15.72
C PRO A 84 -6.90 -15.24 16.79
N LYS A 85 -7.76 -14.26 17.10
CA LYS A 85 -8.79 -14.42 18.11
C LYS A 85 -9.67 -15.57 17.61
N ALA A 86 -9.60 -16.72 18.28
CA ALA A 86 -10.33 -17.91 17.87
C ALA A 86 -11.82 -17.54 17.79
N PHE A 87 -12.43 -17.76 16.63
CA PHE A 87 -13.86 -17.56 16.47
C PHE A 87 -14.57 -18.50 17.45
N ARG A 88 -15.19 -17.94 18.49
CA ARG A 88 -16.02 -18.68 19.42
C ARG A 88 -17.45 -18.61 18.91
N PRO A 89 -18.06 -19.72 18.45
CA PRO A 89 -19.40 -19.70 17.85
C PRO A 89 -20.52 -19.19 18.79
N ASN A 90 -20.23 -18.97 20.08
CA ASN A 90 -21.16 -18.43 21.07
C ASN A 90 -20.86 -16.99 21.56
N GLU A 91 -19.88 -16.26 21.01
CA GLU A 91 -19.67 -14.85 21.39
C GLU A 91 -20.70 -13.89 20.75
N ALA A 92 -21.51 -14.37 19.82
CA ALA A 92 -22.58 -13.60 19.17
C ALA A 92 -23.74 -13.21 20.11
N THR A 93 -23.75 -13.67 21.36
CA THR A 93 -24.77 -13.32 22.37
C THR A 93 -24.33 -12.23 23.33
N ARG A 94 -23.20 -11.56 23.12
CA ARG A 94 -22.97 -10.27 23.78
C ARG A 94 -23.95 -9.27 23.17
N SER A 95 -25.07 -9.09 23.86
CA SER A 95 -26.11 -8.08 23.64
C SER A 95 -25.60 -6.66 23.91
N ASP A 96 -24.35 -6.37 23.53
CA ASP A 96 -23.81 -5.03 23.56
C ASP A 96 -24.48 -4.26 22.42
N HIS A 97 -25.17 -3.17 22.75
CA HIS A 97 -25.79 -2.27 21.77
C HIS A 97 -24.82 -1.90 20.64
N ASN A 98 -23.54 -1.77 20.97
CA ASN A 98 -22.46 -1.48 20.04
C ASN A 98 -22.23 -2.61 19.01
N TYR A 99 -22.30 -3.88 19.43
CA TYR A 99 -22.18 -5.04 18.53
C TYR A 99 -23.42 -5.13 17.63
N LYS A 100 -24.61 -4.96 18.20
CA LYS A 100 -25.87 -4.93 17.43
C LYS A 100 -25.85 -3.84 16.35
N MET A 101 -25.36 -2.65 16.67
CA MET A 101 -25.26 -1.55 15.70
C MET A 101 -24.18 -1.79 14.63
N LYS A 102 -23.06 -2.44 14.98
CA LYS A 102 -21.99 -2.77 14.03
C LYS A 102 -22.46 -3.73 12.93
N PHE A 103 -23.38 -4.64 13.24
CA PHE A 103 -23.89 -5.64 12.29
C PHE A 103 -25.32 -5.35 11.80
N ALA A 104 -25.97 -4.29 12.28
CA ALA A 104 -27.32 -3.91 11.84
C ALA A 104 -27.42 -3.70 10.32
N PHE A 105 -26.30 -3.37 9.66
CA PHE A 105 -26.28 -3.20 8.21
C PHE A 105 -26.46 -4.51 7.41
N LEU A 106 -26.14 -5.67 8.00
CA LEU A 106 -26.33 -6.98 7.35
C LEU A 106 -27.80 -7.40 7.33
N ASN A 107 -28.60 -6.87 8.27
CA ASN A 107 -30.02 -7.19 8.41
C ASN A 107 -30.93 -6.14 7.76
N ARG A 108 -30.36 -5.09 7.15
CA ARG A 108 -31.11 -4.11 6.36
C ARG A 108 -30.69 -4.24 4.91
N GLU A 109 -31.65 -4.24 4.00
CA GLU A 109 -31.35 -4.17 2.58
C GLU A 109 -30.69 -2.82 2.28
N THR A 110 -29.52 -2.84 1.65
CA THR A 110 -28.91 -1.62 1.12
C THR A 110 -29.71 -1.18 -0.10
N ILE A 111 -30.59 -0.20 0.09
CA ILE A 111 -31.31 0.48 -1.00
C ILE A 111 -30.30 1.37 -1.72
N PRO A 112 -30.00 1.12 -3.01
CA PRO A 112 -29.13 1.99 -3.78
C PRO A 112 -29.77 3.37 -3.90
N ASP A 113 -29.00 4.43 -3.63
CA ASP A 113 -29.50 5.81 -3.77
C ASP A 113 -29.49 6.19 -5.26
N TYR A 114 -30.66 6.09 -5.90
CA TYR A 114 -30.86 6.39 -7.33
C TYR A 114 -31.14 7.87 -7.61
N ARG A 115 -30.84 8.79 -6.69
CA ARG A 115 -31.03 10.22 -6.98
C ARG A 115 -30.14 10.66 -8.15
N PRO A 116 -30.68 11.43 -9.12
CA PRO A 116 -29.90 11.89 -10.26
C PRO A 116 -28.75 12.78 -9.77
N LEU A 117 -27.54 12.48 -10.22
CA LEU A 117 -26.35 13.34 -10.04
C LEU A 117 -26.58 14.63 -10.84
N ASN A 118 -27.11 15.67 -10.20
CA ASN A 118 -27.09 17.01 -10.80
C ASN A 118 -25.63 17.46 -10.88
N LEU A 119 -25.07 17.47 -12.09
CA LEU A 119 -23.68 17.79 -12.39
C LEU A 119 -23.31 19.28 -12.18
N ASP A 120 -24.30 20.13 -11.91
CA ASP A 120 -24.13 21.59 -11.87
C ASP A 120 -23.93 22.18 -10.45
N ILE A 121 -23.70 21.35 -9.42
CA ILE A 121 -23.53 21.83 -8.04
C ILE A 121 -22.11 21.56 -7.55
N LEU A 122 -21.40 22.63 -7.19
CA LEU A 122 -20.07 22.56 -6.59
C LEU A 122 -20.05 21.64 -5.33
N PRO A 123 -18.97 20.88 -5.09
CA PRO A 123 -18.91 19.82 -4.06
C PRO A 123 -19.22 20.25 -2.62
N GLU A 124 -19.16 21.55 -2.32
CA GLU A 124 -19.42 22.10 -0.99
C GLU A 124 -20.91 22.14 -0.61
N MET A 125 -21.82 22.29 -1.59
CA MET A 125 -23.27 22.29 -1.35
C MET A 125 -23.88 20.88 -1.33
N GLU A 126 -23.20 19.90 -1.92
CA GLU A 126 -23.68 18.51 -2.04
C GLU A 126 -23.70 17.79 -0.68
N LYS A 127 -22.74 18.11 0.20
CA LYS A 127 -22.66 17.57 1.58
C LYS A 127 -23.83 18.03 2.46
N SER A 128 -24.31 19.25 2.24
CA SER A 128 -25.41 19.85 2.99
C SER A 128 -26.77 19.29 2.57
N GLN A 129 -26.98 19.00 1.28
CA GLN A 129 -28.22 18.36 0.82
C GLN A 129 -28.31 16.86 1.16
N LYS A 130 -27.17 16.15 1.25
CA LYS A 130 -27.14 14.73 1.66
C LYS A 130 -27.62 14.48 3.09
N THR A 131 -27.67 15.50 3.95
CA THR A 131 -28.11 15.38 5.36
C THR A 131 -29.49 16.01 5.65
N ALA A 132 -30.06 16.78 4.72
CA ALA A 132 -31.31 17.50 4.95
C ALA A 132 -32.58 16.61 4.94
N THR A 133 -32.53 15.41 4.32
CA THR A 133 -33.71 14.52 4.21
C THR A 133 -33.79 13.49 5.35
N ASN A 134 -32.79 13.43 6.22
CA ASN A 134 -32.80 12.58 7.42
C ASN A 134 -32.65 13.47 8.65
N GLN A 135 -33.73 14.20 8.94
CA GLN A 135 -33.86 15.27 9.95
C GLN A 135 -33.67 14.81 11.42
N ASN A 136 -32.97 13.69 11.67
CA ASN A 136 -32.70 13.24 13.04
C ASN A 136 -31.41 12.43 13.19
N THR A 137 -30.41 12.62 12.32
CA THR A 137 -29.13 11.93 12.48
C THR A 137 -28.21 12.67 13.44
N LYS A 138 -27.50 11.90 14.28
CA LYS A 138 -26.51 12.34 15.27
C LYS A 138 -25.48 13.35 14.72
N PHE A 139 -25.23 13.34 13.42
CA PHE A 139 -24.34 14.27 12.74
C PHE A 139 -24.81 15.74 12.83
N GLN A 140 -26.09 16.03 12.61
CA GLN A 140 -26.63 17.40 12.73
C GLN A 140 -26.57 17.93 14.16
N SER A 141 -26.84 17.07 15.17
CA SER A 141 -26.76 17.46 16.58
C SER A 141 -25.36 17.91 17.00
N ILE A 142 -24.33 17.29 16.42
CA ILE A 142 -22.93 17.65 16.68
C ILE A 142 -22.58 18.94 15.95
N GLN A 143 -23.03 19.11 14.70
CA GLN A 143 -22.76 20.30 13.91
C GLN A 143 -23.39 21.58 14.51
N GLN A 144 -24.59 21.49 15.10
CA GLN A 144 -25.22 22.60 15.83
C GLN A 144 -24.47 22.97 17.13
N MET A 145 -23.87 22.00 17.80
CA MET A 145 -23.07 22.26 19.00
C MET A 145 -21.76 23.02 18.71
N PHE A 146 -21.20 22.87 17.50
CA PHE A 146 -19.95 23.54 17.12
C PHE A 146 -20.13 24.86 16.36
N SER A 147 -21.31 25.13 15.80
CA SER A 147 -21.58 26.34 15.01
C SER A 147 -22.03 27.56 15.84
N SER A 148 -22.26 27.39 17.14
CA SER A 148 -22.65 28.48 18.04
C SER A 148 -21.47 29.30 18.60
N SER A 149 -20.24 29.08 18.11
CA SER A 149 -19.04 29.80 18.55
C SER A 149 -18.38 30.59 17.39
N GLN A 150 -19.08 31.60 16.85
CA GLN A 150 -18.46 32.80 16.28
C GLN A 150 -19.54 33.79 15.81
N SER A 151 -19.90 34.72 16.66
CA SER A 151 -20.35 36.04 16.24
C SER A 151 -19.46 37.08 16.90
N ASN A 152 -18.67 37.78 16.07
CA ASN A 152 -18.47 39.24 16.09
C ASN A 152 -17.12 39.62 15.48
N GLY A 153 -17.14 40.48 14.44
CA GLY A 153 -16.02 41.38 14.14
C GLY A 153 -15.35 41.24 12.77
N THR A 154 -15.98 41.83 11.74
CA THR A 154 -15.38 42.68 10.69
C THR A 154 -13.91 42.52 10.26
N GLY A 155 -13.71 42.01 9.02
CA GLY A 155 -13.08 42.78 7.94
C GLY A 155 -11.56 42.62 7.67
N ALA A 156 -11.26 41.90 6.58
CA ALA A 156 -10.18 42.07 5.58
C ALA A 156 -9.44 40.74 5.30
N ASP A 157 -9.99 39.96 4.35
CA ASP A 157 -9.49 38.63 3.97
C ASP A 157 -8.39 38.74 2.90
N ILE A 158 -7.14 38.67 3.35
CA ILE A 158 -5.91 38.58 2.54
C ILE A 158 -5.78 37.18 1.88
N GLY A 159 -6.66 36.22 2.22
CA GLY A 159 -6.60 34.84 1.75
C GLY A 159 -7.05 34.63 0.30
N ALA A 160 -7.86 35.52 -0.27
CA ALA A 160 -8.45 35.35 -1.59
C ALA A 160 -7.41 35.44 -2.73
N ASP A 161 -6.38 36.28 -2.58
CA ASP A 161 -5.40 36.53 -3.64
C ASP A 161 -4.37 35.39 -3.80
N ILE A 162 -4.12 34.62 -2.74
CA ILE A 162 -3.21 33.45 -2.79
C ILE A 162 -3.86 32.28 -3.55
N LEU A 163 -5.20 32.19 -3.54
CA LEU A 163 -5.96 31.17 -4.26
C LEU A 163 -6.01 31.43 -5.77
N ALA A 164 -5.97 32.69 -6.20
CA ALA A 164 -6.04 33.05 -7.62
C ALA A 164 -4.76 32.71 -8.40
N LEU A 165 -3.57 32.81 -7.78
CA LEU A 165 -2.31 32.48 -8.48
C LEU A 165 -2.11 30.96 -8.69
N LYS A 166 -2.72 30.12 -7.85
CA LYS A 166 -2.62 28.66 -7.98
C LYS A 166 -3.48 28.09 -9.12
N LEU A 167 -4.46 28.86 -9.62
CA LEU A 167 -5.33 28.47 -10.73
C LEU A 167 -4.68 28.56 -12.12
N SER A 168 -3.44 29.07 -12.23
CA SER A 168 -2.75 29.25 -13.51
C SER A 168 -1.76 28.13 -13.86
N VAL A 169 -1.57 27.15 -12.97
CA VAL A 169 -0.80 25.94 -13.28
C VAL A 169 -1.78 24.91 -13.83
N ARG A 170 -1.74 24.73 -15.15
CA ARG A 170 -2.54 23.77 -15.91
C ARG A 170 -2.47 22.37 -15.27
N ASP A 171 -3.57 21.99 -14.62
CA ASP A 171 -3.87 20.64 -14.14
C ASP A 171 -4.17 19.71 -15.33
N ASP A 172 -3.12 19.24 -16.02
CA ASP A 172 -3.25 18.29 -17.14
C ASP A 172 -2.82 16.85 -16.76
N TYR A 173 -2.86 16.50 -15.46
CA TYR A 173 -2.37 15.20 -14.96
C TYR A 173 -3.33 14.47 -14.00
N GLU A 174 -4.65 14.53 -14.22
CA GLU A 174 -5.58 13.55 -13.65
C GLU A 174 -6.11 12.59 -14.73
N GLU A 175 -5.39 11.48 -14.98
CA GLU A 175 -5.98 10.30 -15.64
C GLU A 175 -6.18 9.19 -14.60
N ASP A 176 -7.45 8.85 -14.41
CA ASP A 176 -8.11 7.90 -13.51
C ASP A 176 -7.35 6.59 -13.19
N CYS A 177 -7.40 6.18 -11.91
CA CYS A 177 -7.15 4.80 -11.50
C CYS A 177 -8.15 3.86 -12.22
N PRO A 178 -7.71 2.82 -12.94
CA PRO A 178 -8.60 2.00 -13.76
C PRO A 178 -9.60 1.23 -12.89
N LYS A 179 -10.90 1.43 -13.15
CA LYS A 179 -12.00 0.89 -12.33
C LYS A 179 -12.54 -0.45 -12.84
N ASN A 180 -12.15 -0.87 -14.04
CA ASN A 180 -12.58 -2.12 -14.66
C ASN A 180 -11.47 -2.74 -15.52
N GLU A 181 -11.53 -4.05 -15.77
CA GLU A 181 -10.49 -4.83 -16.47
C GLU A 181 -10.14 -4.25 -17.85
N TYR A 182 -11.14 -3.82 -18.61
CA TYR A 182 -10.94 -3.18 -19.91
C TYR A 182 -10.10 -1.89 -19.83
N GLN A 183 -10.37 -1.05 -18.82
CA GLN A 183 -9.60 0.19 -18.61
C GLN A 183 -8.17 -0.10 -18.21
N LEU A 184 -7.95 -1.13 -17.36
CA LEU A 184 -6.63 -1.57 -16.97
C LEU A 184 -5.82 -2.09 -18.16
N GLN A 185 -6.43 -2.90 -19.03
CA GLN A 185 -5.78 -3.39 -20.25
C GLN A 185 -5.41 -2.25 -21.20
N ARG A 186 -6.31 -1.27 -21.40
CA ARG A 186 -6.04 -0.09 -22.23
C ARG A 186 -4.90 0.77 -21.67
N ALA A 187 -4.90 1.01 -20.35
CA ALA A 187 -3.84 1.76 -19.68
C ALA A 187 -2.49 1.03 -19.77
N PHE A 188 -2.47 -0.29 -19.60
CA PHE A 188 -1.27 -1.11 -19.74
C PHE A 188 -0.67 -1.03 -21.15
N VAL A 189 -1.51 -1.14 -22.19
CA VAL A 189 -1.05 -1.02 -23.59
C VAL A 189 -0.50 0.39 -23.86
N ARG A 190 -1.19 1.44 -23.36
CA ARG A 190 -0.73 2.83 -23.49
C ARG A 190 0.65 3.04 -22.86
N GLN A 191 0.82 2.61 -21.60
CA GLN A 191 2.10 2.72 -20.89
C GLN A 191 3.20 1.89 -21.56
N SER A 192 2.86 0.72 -22.11
CA SER A 192 3.84 -0.13 -22.82
C SER A 192 4.40 0.54 -24.08
N GLU A 193 3.55 1.19 -24.87
CA GLU A 193 4.00 1.95 -26.04
C GLU A 193 4.76 3.22 -25.66
N GLU A 194 4.38 3.89 -24.57
CA GLU A 194 5.14 5.04 -24.02
C GLU A 194 6.56 4.62 -23.59
N ILE A 195 6.70 3.54 -22.83
CA ILE A 195 7.99 2.99 -22.43
C ILE A 195 8.85 2.66 -23.67
N LYS A 196 8.24 2.09 -24.71
CA LYS A 196 8.92 1.76 -25.96
C LYS A 196 9.41 3.01 -26.70
N LEU A 197 8.63 4.09 -26.69
CA LEU A 197 9.02 5.37 -27.27
C LEU A 197 10.17 6.01 -26.48
N LEU A 198 10.07 6.06 -25.15
CA LEU A 198 11.10 6.61 -24.26
C LEU A 198 12.43 5.86 -24.42
N ARG A 199 12.40 4.53 -24.57
CA ARG A 199 13.60 3.72 -24.86
C ARG A 199 14.24 4.12 -26.19
N LYS A 200 13.45 4.33 -27.25
CA LYS A 200 13.98 4.80 -28.55
C LYS A 200 14.60 6.20 -28.43
N GLN A 201 13.96 7.09 -27.68
CA GLN A 201 14.47 8.43 -27.45
C GLN A 201 15.80 8.41 -26.68
N LEU A 202 15.90 7.58 -25.63
CA LEU A 202 17.15 7.39 -24.88
C LEU A 202 18.29 6.94 -25.79
N VAL A 203 18.08 5.91 -26.60
CA VAL A 203 19.11 5.42 -27.54
C VAL A 203 19.58 6.52 -28.50
N SER A 204 18.66 7.35 -29.00
CA SER A 204 19.02 8.49 -29.86
C SER A 204 19.83 9.55 -29.12
N ARG A 205 19.47 9.86 -27.87
CA ARG A 205 20.20 10.80 -27.02
C ARG A 205 21.59 10.27 -26.67
N ASP A 206 21.72 9.00 -26.33
CA ASP A 206 23.00 8.36 -26.01
C ASP A 206 23.96 8.40 -27.20
N ARG A 207 23.45 8.17 -28.41
CA ARG A 207 24.25 8.32 -29.64
C ARG A 207 24.74 9.75 -29.85
N ARG A 208 23.85 10.74 -29.65
CA ARG A 208 24.24 12.16 -29.73
C ARG A 208 25.27 12.53 -28.67
N VAL A 209 25.16 12.01 -27.46
CA VAL A 209 26.14 12.22 -26.39
C VAL A 209 27.48 11.65 -26.81
N GLN A 210 27.52 10.43 -27.32
CA GLN A 210 28.75 9.79 -27.80
C GLN A 210 29.43 10.59 -28.93
N ASP A 211 28.65 11.11 -29.89
CA ASP A 211 29.20 11.94 -30.98
C ASP A 211 29.83 13.24 -30.44
N LEU A 212 29.19 13.86 -29.44
CA LEU A 212 29.73 15.06 -28.78
C LEU A 212 30.99 14.76 -27.96
N GLU A 213 31.01 13.65 -27.23
CA GLU A 213 32.19 13.19 -26.46
C GLU A 213 33.39 12.95 -27.38
N ASN A 214 33.17 12.32 -28.54
CA ASN A 214 34.20 12.13 -29.55
C ASN A 214 34.74 13.47 -30.09
N LEU A 215 33.84 14.44 -30.34
CA LEU A 215 34.24 15.77 -30.80
C LEU A 215 35.07 16.49 -29.74
N VAL A 216 34.63 16.50 -28.48
CA VAL A 216 35.37 17.11 -27.37
C VAL A 216 36.77 16.48 -27.24
N THR A 217 36.85 15.16 -27.32
CA THR A 217 38.13 14.42 -27.26
C THR A 217 39.05 14.85 -28.41
N SER A 218 38.53 14.97 -29.63
CA SER A 218 39.32 15.41 -30.79
C SER A 218 39.85 16.83 -30.63
N LEU A 219 39.04 17.75 -30.10
CA LEU A 219 39.43 19.14 -29.87
C LEU A 219 40.47 19.25 -28.75
N GLN A 220 40.32 18.47 -27.67
CA GLN A 220 41.32 18.40 -26.60
C GLN A 220 42.68 17.93 -27.13
N ALA A 221 42.71 16.88 -27.96
CA ALA A 221 43.94 16.38 -28.57
C ALA A 221 44.61 17.43 -29.49
N GLN A 222 43.82 18.17 -30.27
CA GLN A 222 44.34 19.27 -31.09
C GLN A 222 44.94 20.40 -30.25
N LEU A 223 44.30 20.72 -29.12
CA LEU A 223 44.74 21.77 -28.21
C LEU A 223 46.04 21.37 -27.49
N GLU A 224 46.17 20.12 -27.07
CA GLU A 224 47.43 19.56 -26.54
C GLU A 224 48.57 19.63 -27.56
N LEU A 225 48.31 19.25 -28.83
CA LEU A 225 49.31 19.36 -29.90
C LEU A 225 49.71 20.81 -30.19
N SER A 226 48.80 21.77 -30.07
CA SER A 226 49.12 23.20 -30.21
C SER A 226 49.99 23.72 -29.06
N GLN A 227 49.70 23.30 -27.82
CA GLN A 227 50.49 23.69 -26.64
C GLN A 227 51.90 23.08 -26.63
N VAL A 228 52.10 21.93 -27.26
CA VAL A 228 53.43 21.32 -27.45
C VAL A 228 54.22 22.03 -28.56
N ARG A 229 53.54 22.63 -29.55
CA ARG A 229 54.17 23.34 -30.67
C ARG A 229 54.63 24.77 -30.31
N ASP A 230 54.00 25.39 -29.32
CA ASP A 230 54.33 26.73 -28.81
C ASP A 230 55.34 26.72 -27.62
N ARG A 231 55.92 25.56 -27.29
CA ARG A 231 57.03 25.40 -26.33
C ARG A 231 58.32 25.04 -27.04
#